data_AF-A0A1H0SET7-F1
#
_entry.id   AF-A0A1H0SET7-F1
#
_cell.length_a   1.000
_cell.length_b   1.000
_cell.length_c   1.000
_cell.angle_alpha   90.00
_cell.angle_beta   90.00
_cell.angle_gamma   90.00
#
_symmetry.space_group_name_H-M   'P 1'
#
loop_
_entity.id
_entity.type
_entity.pdbx_description
1 polymer ?
#
loop_
_entity_poly.entity_id
_entity_poly.type
_entity_poly.pdbx_seq_one_letter_code
_entity_poly.pdbx_strand_id
1 'polypeptide(L)'
;MAYMESHGLKRARPAELVPGTVSVITARMDYLPRSTPEGWQALESDRLSRPQEGIVSVYARGRDYHKVLRARLQKLSDRIATELGPLGYRVFTDSAPVLEAELAARSGQGWRGKHTLVLNREAGSMFFLGEIYVDRALPPTAPTSGHCGSCSACIDVCPTQAIIAPQRLDARRCISYLTIEHAGPIPLEFRPLIANRIYGCDDCQLACPWNKFAQRSALPDFDERRGLSGQQLGTLFSWTEDEFLRYTEGGPIRRIGHERWLRNVAVAMGNALRAGEDADIRLALQQRAEDPSALVREHVAWALGI
;
A
#
# COMPACT_ATOMS: atom_id res chain seq x y z
N MET A 1 9.48 3.63 13.45
CA MET A 1 10.54 4.24 12.61
C MET A 1 11.91 3.61 12.80
N ALA A 2 12.09 2.65 13.72
CA ALA A 2 13.35 1.92 13.92
C ALA A 2 13.89 1.21 12.66
N TYR A 3 13.04 0.82 11.70
CA TYR A 3 13.48 0.22 10.42
C TYR A 3 14.33 1.16 9.56
N MET A 4 14.02 2.47 9.55
CA MET A 4 14.79 3.45 8.78
C MET A 4 16.14 3.75 9.45
N GLU A 5 16.17 3.83 10.79
CA GLU A 5 17.38 4.09 11.57
C GLU A 5 18.34 2.90 11.61
N SER A 6 17.82 1.66 11.64
CA SER A 6 18.63 0.44 11.83
C SER A 6 19.57 0.09 10.67
N HIS A 7 19.40 0.72 9.49
CA HIS A 7 20.18 0.40 8.29
C HIS A 7 21.09 1.53 7.79
N GLY A 8 21.10 2.70 8.44
CA GLY A 8 22.07 3.79 8.21
C GLY A 8 22.41 4.09 6.74
N LEU A 9 23.71 4.18 6.43
CA LEU A 9 24.23 4.48 5.07
C LEU A 9 24.11 3.32 4.08
N LYS A 10 23.86 2.08 4.53
CA LYS A 10 23.73 0.91 3.63
C LYS A 10 22.61 1.08 2.61
N ARG A 11 21.60 1.90 2.93
CA ARG A 11 20.48 2.23 2.03
C ARG A 11 20.87 3.14 0.88
N ALA A 12 21.83 4.03 1.13
CA ALA A 12 22.29 5.03 0.17
C ALA A 12 23.46 4.53 -0.69
N ARG A 13 24.11 3.43 -0.29
CA ARG A 13 25.32 2.90 -0.92
C ARG A 13 25.11 1.47 -1.40
N PRO A 14 24.76 1.27 -2.69
CA PRO A 14 24.48 -0.05 -3.24
C PRO A 14 25.58 -1.10 -3.00
N ALA A 15 26.85 -0.70 -3.08
CA ALA A 15 27.99 -1.58 -2.84
C ALA A 15 28.12 -2.07 -1.38
N GLU A 16 27.56 -1.35 -0.40
CA GLU A 16 27.53 -1.80 1.00
C GLU A 16 26.37 -2.78 1.27
N LEU A 17 25.32 -2.75 0.44
CA LEU A 17 24.22 -3.71 0.49
C LEU A 17 24.56 -5.00 -0.27
N VAL A 18 25.21 -4.87 -1.42
CA VAL A 18 25.65 -5.97 -2.28
C VAL A 18 27.05 -5.63 -2.83
N PRO A 19 28.12 -6.20 -2.26
CA PRO A 19 29.48 -5.99 -2.73
C PRO A 19 29.61 -6.27 -4.23
N GLY A 20 30.34 -5.41 -4.93
CA GLY A 20 30.54 -5.51 -6.38
C GLY A 20 29.45 -4.87 -7.24
N THR A 21 28.38 -4.31 -6.65
CA THR A 21 27.36 -3.58 -7.43
C THR A 21 27.95 -2.34 -8.11
N VAL A 22 27.77 -2.26 -9.43
CA VAL A 22 28.21 -1.12 -10.27
C VAL A 22 27.02 -0.32 -10.80
N SER A 23 25.94 -1.00 -11.20
CA SER A 23 24.73 -0.35 -11.69
C SER A 23 23.48 -0.91 -11.04
N VAL A 24 22.38 -0.17 -11.11
CA VAL A 24 21.05 -0.61 -10.67
C VAL A 24 20.08 -0.44 -11.82
N ILE A 25 19.37 -1.53 -12.17
CA ILE A 25 18.24 -1.51 -13.10
C ILE A 25 16.97 -1.37 -12.27
N THR A 26 16.19 -0.33 -12.52
CA THR A 26 14.89 -0.13 -11.87
C THR A 26 13.77 -0.55 -12.81
N ALA A 27 12.91 -1.45 -12.36
CA ALA A 27 11.73 -1.89 -13.09
C ALA A 27 10.45 -1.35 -12.44
N ARG A 28 9.40 -1.25 -13.24
CA ARG A 28 8.03 -0.99 -12.77
C ARG A 28 7.09 -2.10 -13.19
N MET A 29 6.02 -2.31 -12.43
CA MET A 29 4.96 -3.24 -12.80
C MET A 29 3.60 -2.70 -12.38
N ASP A 30 2.74 -2.44 -13.36
CA ASP A 30 1.42 -1.87 -13.13
C ASP A 30 0.53 -2.88 -12.39
N TYR A 31 -0.30 -2.40 -11.46
CA TYR A 31 -1.11 -3.25 -10.56
C TYR A 31 -2.61 -3.00 -10.60
N LEU A 32 -3.10 -2.02 -11.37
CA LEU A 32 -4.55 -1.90 -11.54
C LEU A 32 -5.13 -3.21 -12.09
N PRO A 33 -6.19 -3.78 -11.49
CA PRO A 33 -6.81 -5.01 -11.98
C PRO A 33 -7.13 -4.98 -13.48
N ARG A 34 -7.07 -6.14 -14.14
CA ARG A 34 -7.32 -6.23 -15.60
C ARG A 34 -8.72 -5.79 -15.98
N SER A 35 -9.69 -5.99 -15.08
CA SER A 35 -11.09 -5.62 -15.25
C SER A 35 -11.43 -4.21 -14.77
N THR A 36 -10.45 -3.39 -14.35
CA THR A 36 -10.70 -2.03 -13.87
C THR A 36 -11.45 -1.20 -14.92
N PRO A 37 -12.68 -0.72 -14.65
CA PRO A 37 -13.49 0.01 -15.63
C PRO A 37 -12.92 1.40 -15.91
N GLU A 38 -13.45 2.07 -16.93
CA GLU A 38 -13.24 3.52 -17.09
C GLU A 38 -13.85 4.28 -15.90
N GLY A 39 -13.30 5.47 -15.58
CA GLY A 39 -13.76 6.25 -14.43
C GLY A 39 -13.47 5.61 -13.06
N TRP A 40 -12.59 4.61 -12.99
CA TRP A 40 -12.28 3.85 -11.77
C TRP A 40 -11.95 4.72 -10.55
N GLN A 41 -11.28 5.88 -10.74
CA GLN A 41 -10.96 6.78 -9.63
C GLN A 41 -12.22 7.27 -8.91
N ALA A 42 -13.27 7.61 -9.66
CA ALA A 42 -14.54 8.05 -9.11
C ALA A 42 -15.28 6.89 -8.44
N LEU A 43 -15.25 5.69 -9.04
CA LEU A 43 -15.85 4.49 -8.45
C LEU A 43 -15.18 4.08 -7.13
N GLU A 44 -13.85 4.14 -7.05
CA GLU A 44 -13.11 3.87 -5.82
C GLU A 44 -13.34 4.95 -4.76
N SER A 45 -13.46 6.22 -5.18
CA SER A 45 -13.77 7.33 -4.26
C SER A 45 -15.19 7.24 -3.71
N ASP A 46 -16.16 6.81 -4.54
CA ASP A 46 -17.56 6.64 -4.13
C ASP A 46 -17.74 5.58 -3.05
N ARG A 47 -16.82 4.61 -2.91
CA ARG A 47 -16.89 3.60 -1.83
C ARG A 47 -16.90 4.24 -0.42
N LEU A 48 -16.38 5.46 -0.27
CA LEU A 48 -16.43 6.22 0.99
C LEU A 48 -17.85 6.68 1.36
N SER A 49 -18.77 6.74 0.40
CA SER A 49 -20.18 7.06 0.63
C SER A 49 -20.98 5.87 1.19
N ARG A 50 -20.36 4.69 1.28
CA ARG A 50 -20.97 3.42 1.72
C ARG A 50 -20.31 2.95 3.02
N PRO A 51 -20.67 3.56 4.17
CA PRO A 51 -19.91 3.39 5.41
C PRO A 51 -19.90 1.95 5.95
N GLN A 52 -20.89 1.12 5.57
CA GLN A 52 -20.96 -0.30 5.96
C GLN A 52 -20.00 -1.21 5.16
N GLU A 53 -19.36 -0.70 4.11
CA GLU A 53 -18.44 -1.47 3.27
C GLU A 53 -16.98 -1.28 3.69
N GLY A 54 -16.22 -2.36 3.83
CA GLY A 54 -14.79 -2.29 4.10
C GLY A 54 -13.97 -1.95 2.85
N ILE A 55 -13.13 -0.91 2.95
CA ILE A 55 -12.20 -0.53 1.87
C ILE A 55 -10.80 -1.07 2.15
N VAL A 56 -10.34 -1.90 1.21
CA VAL A 56 -8.96 -2.35 1.08
C VAL A 56 -8.33 -1.61 -0.10
N SER A 57 -7.15 -1.04 0.11
CA SER A 57 -6.37 -0.36 -0.92
C SER A 57 -6.13 -1.27 -2.13
N VAL A 58 -6.21 -0.69 -3.34
CA VAL A 58 -6.20 -1.42 -4.62
C VAL A 58 -4.99 -2.35 -4.75
N TYR A 59 -3.80 -1.92 -4.30
CA TYR A 59 -2.57 -2.72 -4.42
C TYR A 59 -2.63 -4.06 -3.64
N ALA A 60 -3.50 -4.14 -2.63
CA ALA A 60 -3.55 -5.25 -1.68
C ALA A 60 -4.64 -6.29 -1.97
N ARG A 61 -5.45 -6.08 -3.02
CA ARG A 61 -6.61 -6.95 -3.35
C ARG A 61 -6.21 -8.25 -4.05
N GLY A 62 -5.03 -8.28 -4.67
CA GLY A 62 -4.50 -9.43 -5.39
C GLY A 62 -3.53 -10.29 -4.60
N ARG A 63 -2.62 -10.93 -5.32
CA ARG A 63 -1.46 -11.66 -4.79
C ARG A 63 -0.43 -10.68 -4.24
N ASP A 64 0.34 -11.16 -3.28
CA ASP A 64 1.44 -10.43 -2.67
C ASP A 64 2.50 -10.05 -3.73
N TYR A 65 2.59 -8.74 -4.02
CA TYR A 65 3.50 -8.22 -5.05
C TYR A 65 4.96 -8.54 -4.76
N HIS A 66 5.36 -8.66 -3.49
CA HIS A 66 6.75 -9.02 -3.15
C HIS A 66 7.17 -10.32 -3.83
N LYS A 67 6.28 -11.33 -3.82
CA LYS A 67 6.55 -12.63 -4.44
C LYS A 67 6.49 -12.56 -5.96
N VAL A 68 5.46 -11.91 -6.50
CA VAL A 68 5.24 -11.80 -7.96
C VAL A 68 6.39 -11.04 -8.62
N LEU A 69 6.73 -9.88 -8.05
CA LEU A 69 7.71 -8.95 -8.58
C LEU A 69 9.12 -9.54 -8.48
N ARG A 70 9.50 -10.12 -7.32
CA ARG A 70 10.78 -10.80 -7.14
C ARG A 70 10.97 -11.96 -8.13
N ALA A 71 9.96 -12.81 -8.32
CA ALA A 71 10.03 -13.93 -9.26
C ALA A 71 10.22 -13.46 -10.71
N ARG A 72 9.63 -12.32 -11.08
CA ARG A 72 9.76 -11.74 -12.43
C ARG A 72 11.09 -11.03 -12.63
N LEU A 73 11.59 -10.30 -11.65
CA LEU A 73 12.93 -9.71 -11.68
C LEU A 73 14.02 -10.78 -11.75
N GLN A 74 13.81 -11.90 -11.04
CA GLN A 74 14.69 -13.06 -11.11
C GLN A 74 14.76 -13.61 -12.55
N LYS A 75 13.60 -13.88 -13.16
CA LYS A 75 13.52 -14.33 -14.57
C LYS A 75 14.14 -13.32 -15.56
N LEU A 76 13.97 -12.02 -15.32
CA LEU A 76 14.60 -10.99 -16.14
C LEU A 76 16.13 -11.03 -16.00
N SER A 77 16.63 -11.16 -14.77
CA SER A 77 18.07 -11.24 -14.47
C SER A 77 18.70 -12.48 -15.12
N ASP A 78 18.03 -13.63 -15.04
CA ASP A 78 18.48 -14.87 -15.68
C ASP A 78 18.56 -14.73 -17.20
N ARG A 79 17.57 -14.06 -17.82
CA ARG A 79 17.61 -13.77 -19.27
C ARG A 79 18.75 -12.83 -19.64
N ILE A 80 19.01 -11.80 -18.85
CA ILE A 80 20.15 -10.89 -19.08
C ILE A 80 21.47 -11.67 -18.99
N ALA A 81 21.60 -12.58 -18.02
CA ALA A 81 22.80 -13.41 -17.87
C ALA A 81 23.01 -14.37 -19.07
N THR A 82 21.93 -14.90 -19.67
CA THR A 82 22.05 -15.69 -20.90
C THR A 82 22.64 -14.89 -22.06
N GLU A 83 22.30 -13.61 -22.19
CA GLU A 83 22.77 -12.76 -23.30
C GLU A 83 24.18 -12.18 -23.05
N LEU A 84 24.53 -11.87 -21.80
CA LEU A 84 25.77 -11.17 -21.45
C LEU A 84 26.86 -12.07 -20.85
N GLY A 85 26.55 -13.36 -20.61
CA GLY A 85 27.41 -14.27 -19.86
C GLY A 85 27.31 -14.06 -18.34
N PRO A 86 28.29 -14.55 -17.55
CA PRO A 86 28.24 -14.46 -16.09
C PRO A 86 27.96 -13.04 -15.59
N LEU A 87 26.90 -12.92 -14.80
CA LEU A 87 26.36 -11.68 -14.24
C LEU A 87 26.20 -11.85 -12.73
N GLY A 88 26.94 -11.08 -11.94
CA GLY A 88 26.65 -10.93 -10.52
C GLY A 88 25.45 -10.01 -10.35
N TYR A 89 24.35 -10.52 -9.79
CA TYR A 89 23.17 -9.70 -9.52
C TYR A 89 22.45 -10.05 -8.23
N ARG A 90 21.63 -9.11 -7.75
CA ARG A 90 20.66 -9.35 -6.68
C ARG A 90 19.39 -8.53 -6.89
N VAL A 91 18.25 -9.19 -6.74
CA VAL A 91 16.92 -8.59 -6.90
C VAL A 91 16.35 -8.09 -5.56
N PHE A 92 15.65 -6.96 -5.60
CA PHE A 92 15.03 -6.33 -4.44
C PHE A 92 13.62 -5.82 -4.76
N THR A 93 12.75 -5.91 -3.75
CA THR A 93 11.36 -5.42 -3.79
C THR A 93 10.90 -5.12 -2.35
N ASP A 94 10.81 -3.85 -1.93
CA ASP A 94 10.14 -3.27 -0.72
C ASP A 94 10.47 -3.86 0.67
N SER A 95 11.17 -4.99 0.71
CA SER A 95 11.50 -5.79 1.90
C SER A 95 12.96 -5.67 2.29
N ALA A 96 13.76 -5.01 1.45
CA ALA A 96 15.16 -4.73 1.68
C ALA A 96 15.34 -3.23 1.93
N PRO A 97 16.44 -2.81 2.57
CA PRO A 97 16.66 -1.42 2.92
C PRO A 97 17.14 -0.61 1.70
N VAL A 98 16.47 -0.75 0.56
CA VAL A 98 16.67 0.00 -0.68
C VAL A 98 15.90 1.33 -0.58
N LEU A 99 16.27 2.30 -1.42
CA LEU A 99 15.54 3.56 -1.61
C LEU A 99 14.89 3.54 -2.99
N GLU A 100 13.92 2.65 -3.18
CA GLU A 100 13.32 2.29 -4.47
C GLU A 100 12.83 3.53 -5.23
N ALA A 101 12.15 4.43 -4.52
CA ALA A 101 11.63 5.63 -5.14
C ALA A 101 12.71 6.63 -5.59
N GLU A 102 13.84 6.68 -4.88
CA GLU A 102 14.97 7.53 -5.28
C GLU A 102 15.67 6.92 -6.51
N LEU A 103 15.86 5.60 -6.51
CA LEU A 103 16.42 4.89 -7.66
C LEU A 103 15.53 5.04 -8.90
N ALA A 104 14.21 4.94 -8.74
CA ALA A 104 13.25 5.16 -9.82
C ALA A 104 13.29 6.60 -10.35
N ALA A 105 13.43 7.60 -9.49
CA ALA A 105 13.58 8.99 -9.92
C ALA A 105 14.88 9.20 -10.71
N ARG A 106 15.99 8.65 -10.21
CA ARG A 106 17.31 8.76 -10.84
C ARG A 106 17.45 7.97 -12.14
N SER A 107 16.74 6.86 -12.28
CA SER A 107 16.78 6.00 -13.47
C SER A 107 15.75 6.38 -14.53
N GLY A 108 15.08 7.53 -14.41
CA GLY A 108 14.10 8.01 -15.39
C GLY A 108 12.74 7.31 -15.34
N GLN A 109 12.50 6.39 -14.39
CA GLN A 109 11.20 5.70 -14.25
C GLN A 109 10.08 6.65 -13.81
N GLY A 110 10.40 7.82 -13.28
CA GLY A 110 9.41 8.82 -12.90
C GLY A 110 10.01 9.98 -12.11
N TRP A 111 9.15 10.71 -11.41
CA TRP A 111 9.54 11.73 -10.44
C TRP A 111 8.80 11.53 -9.12
N ARG A 112 9.35 12.07 -8.02
CA ARG A 112 8.69 12.03 -6.71
C ARG A 112 7.52 13.02 -6.67
N GLY A 113 6.29 12.52 -6.56
CA GLY A 113 5.08 13.34 -6.38
C GLY A 113 5.03 14.01 -5.02
N LYS A 114 4.20 15.06 -4.88
CA LYS A 114 4.02 15.77 -3.58
C LYS A 114 3.54 14.85 -2.46
N HIS A 115 2.78 13.81 -2.80
CA HIS A 115 2.33 12.74 -1.90
C HIS A 115 3.37 11.64 -1.62
N THR A 116 4.63 11.84 -2.00
CA THR A 116 5.73 10.90 -1.75
C THR A 116 5.61 9.55 -2.47
N LEU A 117 4.85 9.39 -3.54
CA LEU A 117 5.02 8.20 -4.42
C LEU A 117 5.74 8.61 -5.70
N VAL A 118 6.23 7.62 -6.44
CA VAL A 118 6.77 7.87 -7.78
C VAL A 118 5.62 8.02 -8.75
N LEU A 119 5.68 9.07 -9.57
CA LEU A 119 4.77 9.34 -10.66
C LEU A 119 5.49 9.11 -11.99
N ASN A 120 4.81 8.46 -12.91
CA ASN A 120 5.23 8.24 -14.29
C ASN A 120 4.23 8.91 -15.23
N ARG A 121 4.72 9.52 -16.31
CA ARG A 121 3.89 10.27 -17.27
C ARG A 121 2.83 9.40 -17.96
N GLU A 122 3.14 8.13 -18.19
CA GLU A 122 2.33 7.18 -18.95
C GLU A 122 1.60 6.15 -18.06
N ALA A 123 1.91 6.11 -16.76
CA ALA A 123 1.37 5.10 -15.84
C ALA A 123 0.87 5.65 -14.49
N GLY A 124 0.89 6.97 -14.28
CA GLY A 124 0.47 7.55 -13.01
C GLY A 124 1.34 7.06 -11.85
N SER A 125 0.75 6.51 -10.81
CA SER A 125 1.42 5.92 -9.63
C SER A 125 0.96 4.50 -9.30
N MET A 126 0.13 3.89 -10.15
CA MET A 126 -0.48 2.58 -9.88
C MET A 126 0.42 1.43 -10.32
N PHE A 127 1.67 1.46 -9.88
CA PHE A 127 2.67 0.42 -10.15
C PHE A 127 3.54 0.13 -8.93
N PHE A 128 4.09 -1.08 -8.89
CA PHE A 128 5.14 -1.47 -7.96
C PHE A 128 6.52 -1.16 -8.56
N LEU A 129 7.50 -0.96 -7.69
CA LEU A 129 8.91 -0.79 -8.02
C LEU A 129 9.71 -2.02 -7.60
N GLY A 130 10.76 -2.31 -8.35
CA GLY A 130 11.76 -3.28 -7.93
C GLY A 130 13.07 -3.11 -8.68
N GLU A 131 14.14 -3.56 -8.07
CA GLU A 131 15.50 -3.24 -8.46
C GLU A 131 16.31 -4.51 -8.71
N ILE A 132 17.20 -4.44 -9.70
CA ILE A 132 18.23 -5.44 -9.96
C ILE A 132 19.57 -4.74 -9.82
N TYR A 133 20.29 -5.07 -8.76
CA TYR A 133 21.65 -4.60 -8.54
C TYR A 133 22.56 -5.50 -9.37
N VAL A 134 23.43 -4.92 -10.20
CA VAL A 134 24.29 -5.68 -11.11
C VAL A 134 25.75 -5.24 -10.99
N ASP A 135 26.66 -6.17 -11.20
CA ASP A 135 28.12 -5.96 -11.18
C ASP A 135 28.68 -5.41 -12.50
N ARG A 136 27.80 -5.03 -13.43
CA ARG A 136 28.16 -4.47 -14.73
C ARG A 136 27.92 -2.97 -14.79
N ALA A 137 28.83 -2.25 -15.44
CA ALA A 137 28.61 -0.87 -15.83
C ALA A 137 27.59 -0.80 -16.96
N LEU A 138 26.50 -0.08 -16.73
CA LEU A 138 25.46 0.19 -17.73
C LEU A 138 25.43 1.69 -18.02
N PRO A 139 25.10 2.12 -19.26
CA PRO A 139 24.84 3.51 -19.55
C PRO A 139 23.72 4.06 -18.64
N PRO A 140 23.93 5.20 -17.95
CA PRO A 140 22.91 5.75 -17.07
C PRO A 140 21.75 6.36 -17.88
N THR A 141 20.53 6.11 -17.43
CA THR A 141 19.35 6.84 -17.91
C THR A 141 19.28 8.22 -17.24
N ALA A 142 18.88 9.24 -17.99
CA ALA A 142 18.67 10.57 -17.42
C ALA A 142 17.44 10.59 -16.49
N PRO A 143 17.48 11.31 -15.36
CA PRO A 143 16.33 11.47 -14.49
C PRO A 143 15.22 12.29 -15.14
N THR A 144 13.99 12.06 -14.70
CA THR A 144 12.80 12.79 -15.19
C THR A 144 12.53 14.02 -14.31
N SER A 145 12.15 15.14 -14.93
CA SER A 145 11.75 16.35 -14.20
C SER A 145 10.42 16.18 -13.46
N GLY A 146 10.22 16.94 -12.37
CA GLY A 146 8.96 16.95 -11.65
C GLY A 146 7.82 17.65 -12.43
N HIS A 147 6.64 17.05 -12.45
CA HIS A 147 5.48 17.58 -13.20
C HIS A 147 4.22 17.82 -12.34
N CYS A 148 4.37 18.00 -11.01
CA CYS A 148 3.22 18.36 -10.16
C CYS A 148 2.80 19.83 -10.32
N GLY A 149 3.70 20.74 -10.68
CA GLY A 149 3.41 22.17 -10.76
C GLY A 149 2.82 22.74 -9.47
N SER A 150 1.82 23.62 -9.59
CA SER A 150 1.10 24.22 -8.47
C SER A 150 0.09 23.28 -7.79
N CYS A 151 -0.24 22.12 -8.38
CA CYS A 151 -1.27 21.21 -7.86
C CYS A 151 -1.02 20.80 -6.40
N SER A 152 -2.03 20.88 -5.55
CA SER A 152 -2.01 20.47 -4.14
C SER A 152 -3.03 19.36 -3.81
N ALA A 153 -3.77 18.83 -4.80
CA ALA A 153 -4.92 17.94 -4.59
C ALA A 153 -4.67 16.78 -3.60
N CYS A 154 -3.51 16.12 -3.70
CA CYS A 154 -3.15 15.02 -2.81
C CYS A 154 -2.89 15.44 -1.34
N ILE A 155 -2.41 16.66 -1.12
CA ILE A 155 -2.22 17.26 0.21
C ILE A 155 -3.59 17.63 0.77
N ASP A 156 -4.39 18.34 -0.03
CA ASP A 156 -5.69 18.86 0.38
C ASP A 156 -6.67 17.74 0.74
N VAL A 157 -6.67 16.63 -0.01
CA VAL A 157 -7.57 15.49 0.24
C VAL A 157 -7.15 14.61 1.42
N CYS A 158 -5.90 14.71 1.90
CA CYS A 158 -5.37 13.79 2.90
C CYS A 158 -6.14 13.91 4.22
N PRO A 159 -6.92 12.90 4.66
CA PRO A 159 -7.87 13.10 5.76
C PRO A 159 -7.22 13.50 7.08
N THR A 160 -6.02 12.99 7.32
CA THR A 160 -5.24 13.22 8.55
C THR A 160 -4.17 14.30 8.39
N GLN A 161 -4.08 14.93 7.21
CA GLN A 161 -3.02 15.87 6.86
C GLN A 161 -1.62 15.28 7.12
N ALA A 162 -1.42 14.02 6.72
CA ALA A 162 -0.15 13.33 6.86
C ALA A 162 0.92 13.86 5.90
N ILE A 163 0.52 14.43 4.76
CA ILE A 163 1.45 15.08 3.82
C ILE A 163 1.67 16.52 4.28
N ILE A 164 2.65 16.72 5.15
CA ILE A 164 2.90 18.00 5.84
C ILE A 164 3.54 19.07 4.94
N ALA A 165 4.13 18.65 3.83
CA ALA A 165 4.69 19.52 2.78
C ALA A 165 4.97 18.68 1.52
N PRO A 166 5.21 19.28 0.34
CA PRO A 166 5.64 18.57 -0.85
C PRO A 166 6.76 17.57 -0.56
N GLN A 167 6.51 16.29 -0.86
CA GLN A 167 7.45 15.18 -0.67
C GLN A 167 7.84 14.91 0.80
N ARG A 168 7.07 15.42 1.77
CA ARG A 168 7.26 15.19 3.21
C ARG A 168 5.99 14.61 3.82
N LEU A 169 6.11 13.43 4.40
CA LEU A 169 5.01 12.68 5.01
C LEU A 169 5.33 12.40 6.48
N ASP A 170 4.41 12.70 7.39
CA ASP A 170 4.42 12.15 8.75
C ASP A 170 3.69 10.80 8.74
N ALA A 171 4.46 9.72 8.72
CA ALA A 171 3.93 8.36 8.69
C ALA A 171 2.99 8.08 9.88
N ARG A 172 3.22 8.69 11.05
CA ARG A 172 2.40 8.44 12.26
C ARG A 172 0.95 8.90 12.09
N ARG A 173 0.70 9.79 11.13
CA ARG A 173 -0.64 10.30 10.77
C ARG A 173 -1.22 9.56 9.56
N CYS A 174 -0.40 8.90 8.75
CA CYS A 174 -0.84 8.29 7.50
C CYS A 174 -1.75 7.09 7.76
N ILE A 175 -2.97 7.09 7.21
CA ILE A 175 -3.93 5.98 7.36
C ILE A 175 -3.33 4.65 6.89
N SER A 176 -2.55 4.67 5.80
CA SER A 176 -1.85 3.48 5.32
C SER A 176 -0.89 2.90 6.37
N TYR A 177 -0.09 3.76 7.02
CA TYR A 177 0.79 3.34 8.12
C TYR A 177 -0.03 2.86 9.34
N LEU A 178 -1.06 3.60 9.75
CA LEU A 178 -1.88 3.26 10.91
C LEU A 178 -2.56 1.89 10.76
N THR A 179 -3.06 1.57 9.57
CA THR A 179 -3.75 0.31 9.29
C THR A 179 -2.81 -0.86 9.00
N ILE A 180 -1.58 -0.61 8.55
CA ILE A 180 -0.68 -1.68 8.08
C ILE A 180 0.59 -1.86 8.93
N GLU A 181 1.22 -0.78 9.38
CA GLU A 181 2.53 -0.85 10.07
C GLU A 181 2.44 -0.58 11.57
N HIS A 182 1.50 0.26 12.01
CA HIS A 182 1.30 0.54 13.45
C HIS A 182 0.67 -0.64 14.15
N ALA A 183 1.40 -1.31 15.06
CA ALA A 183 0.90 -2.48 15.78
C ALA A 183 -0.07 -2.14 16.93
N GLY A 184 0.09 -0.97 17.55
CA GLY A 184 -0.64 -0.58 18.75
C GLY A 184 -2.03 0.00 18.50
N PRO A 185 -2.64 0.63 19.52
CA PRO A 185 -3.94 1.28 19.38
C PRO A 185 -3.86 2.47 18.41
N ILE A 186 -4.84 2.59 17.53
CA ILE A 186 -4.93 3.75 16.63
C ILE A 186 -5.28 4.97 17.50
N PRO A 187 -4.53 6.09 17.42
CA PRO A 187 -4.81 7.28 18.20
C PRO A 187 -6.25 7.78 17.99
N LEU A 188 -6.90 8.22 19.08
CA LEU A 188 -8.31 8.57 19.10
C LEU A 188 -8.66 9.65 18.05
N GLU A 189 -7.78 10.63 17.87
CA GLU A 189 -7.96 11.71 16.90
C GLU A 189 -7.99 11.24 15.43
N PHE A 190 -7.41 10.08 15.12
CA PHE A 190 -7.39 9.54 13.76
C PHE A 190 -8.51 8.53 13.49
N ARG A 191 -9.12 7.93 14.51
CA ARG A 191 -10.17 6.91 14.31
C ARG A 191 -11.35 7.42 13.47
N PRO A 192 -11.90 8.63 13.68
CA PRO A 192 -12.96 9.18 12.82
C PRO A 192 -12.52 9.41 11.37
N LEU A 193 -11.26 9.80 11.18
CA LEU A 193 -10.71 10.20 9.86
C LEU A 193 -10.38 9.01 8.97
N ILE A 194 -10.28 7.80 9.53
CA ILE A 194 -10.08 6.56 8.78
C ILE A 194 -11.31 6.21 7.91
N ALA A 195 -12.50 6.66 8.32
CA ALA A 195 -13.78 6.26 7.74
C ALA A 195 -13.90 4.73 7.67
N ASN A 196 -14.16 4.15 6.51
CA ASN A 196 -14.31 2.71 6.29
C ASN A 196 -13.06 2.04 5.67
N ARG A 197 -11.88 2.68 5.75
CA ARG A 197 -10.61 2.10 5.27
C ARG A 197 -10.03 1.12 6.28
N ILE A 198 -10.00 -0.17 5.94
CA ILE A 198 -9.57 -1.23 6.85
C ILE A 198 -8.16 -1.75 6.55
N TYR A 199 -7.61 -1.45 5.37
CA TYR A 199 -6.23 -1.78 5.01
C TYR A 199 -5.69 -0.85 3.92
N GLY A 200 -4.71 -0.01 4.25
CA GLY A 200 -4.15 0.95 3.31
C GLY A 200 -5.04 2.18 3.10
N CYS A 201 -4.59 3.10 2.25
CA CYS A 201 -5.33 4.31 1.88
C CYS A 201 -4.84 4.80 0.51
N ASP A 202 -5.77 4.97 -0.43
CA ASP A 202 -5.47 5.39 -1.81
C ASP A 202 -5.80 6.85 -2.08
N ASP A 203 -6.35 7.60 -1.12
CA ASP A 203 -6.93 8.94 -1.36
C ASP A 203 -5.99 9.90 -2.10
N CYS A 204 -4.72 9.94 -1.66
CA CYS A 204 -3.70 10.80 -2.28
C CYS A 204 -3.35 10.37 -3.72
N GLN A 205 -3.53 9.09 -4.06
CA GLN A 205 -3.44 8.57 -5.42
C GLN A 205 -4.74 8.86 -6.19
N LEU A 206 -5.91 8.58 -5.62
CA LEU A 206 -7.21 8.80 -6.27
C LEU A 206 -7.41 10.25 -6.68
N ALA A 207 -6.98 11.21 -5.85
CA ALA A 207 -7.04 12.64 -6.17
C ALA A 207 -5.92 13.12 -7.11
N CYS A 208 -4.91 12.30 -7.40
CA CYS A 208 -3.79 12.70 -8.24
C CYS A 208 -4.22 12.72 -9.73
N PRO A 209 -4.11 13.87 -10.43
CA PRO A 209 -4.55 13.99 -11.82
C PRO A 209 -3.72 13.15 -12.80
N TRP A 210 -2.52 12.71 -12.40
CA TRP A 210 -1.68 11.82 -13.19
C TRP A 210 -2.19 10.38 -13.23
N ASN A 211 -3.05 9.97 -12.29
CA ASN A 211 -3.61 8.62 -12.28
C ASN A 211 -4.70 8.38 -13.33
N LYS A 212 -5.13 9.40 -14.08
CA LYS A 212 -5.88 9.20 -15.32
C LYS A 212 -5.07 8.44 -16.38
N PHE A 213 -3.74 8.44 -16.27
CA PHE A 213 -2.82 7.68 -17.11
C PHE A 213 -2.45 6.33 -16.52
N ALA A 214 -3.04 5.91 -15.39
CA ALA A 214 -2.72 4.64 -14.78
C ALA A 214 -3.07 3.47 -15.73
N GLN A 215 -2.13 2.53 -15.86
CA GLN A 215 -2.26 1.39 -16.74
C GLN A 215 -2.84 0.19 -15.99
N ARG A 216 -3.70 -0.57 -16.67
CA ARG A 216 -4.14 -1.89 -16.19
C ARG A 216 -2.95 -2.85 -16.22
N SER A 217 -2.85 -3.70 -15.21
CA SER A 217 -1.85 -4.75 -15.19
C SER A 217 -2.08 -5.74 -16.33
N ALA A 218 -1.01 -6.29 -16.90
CA ALA A 218 -1.12 -7.44 -17.78
C ALA A 218 -1.28 -8.78 -17.00
N LEU A 219 -1.13 -8.75 -15.67
CA LEU A 219 -1.03 -9.96 -14.85
C LEU A 219 -2.33 -10.29 -14.14
N PRO A 220 -2.77 -11.57 -14.17
CA PRO A 220 -3.91 -12.02 -13.36
C PRO A 220 -3.61 -11.96 -11.86
N ASP A 221 -2.33 -11.97 -11.46
CA ASP A 221 -1.92 -11.98 -10.06
C ASP A 221 -2.44 -10.76 -9.27
N PHE A 222 -2.71 -9.63 -9.93
CA PHE A 222 -3.19 -8.41 -9.28
C PHE A 222 -4.70 -8.18 -9.46
N ASP A 223 -5.42 -9.14 -10.04
CA ASP A 223 -6.87 -9.09 -10.08
C ASP A 223 -7.46 -9.24 -8.67
N GLU A 224 -8.62 -8.62 -8.46
CA GLU A 224 -9.27 -8.63 -7.16
C GLU A 224 -9.67 -10.04 -6.74
N ARG A 225 -9.27 -10.42 -5.52
CA ARG A 225 -9.70 -11.68 -4.93
C ARG A 225 -11.08 -11.53 -4.29
N ARG A 226 -11.88 -12.58 -4.42
CA ARG A 226 -13.22 -12.64 -3.84
C ARG A 226 -13.16 -12.34 -2.33
N GLY A 227 -14.03 -11.43 -1.87
CA GLY A 227 -14.18 -11.10 -0.45
C GLY A 227 -13.33 -9.93 0.05
N LEU A 228 -12.47 -9.32 -0.79
CA LEU A 228 -11.67 -8.14 -0.42
C LEU A 228 -12.19 -6.82 -0.99
N SER A 229 -13.14 -6.89 -1.92
CA SER A 229 -13.79 -5.73 -2.56
C SER A 229 -15.31 -5.85 -2.37
N GLY A 230 -15.99 -4.74 -2.09
CA GLY A 230 -17.44 -4.72 -1.90
C GLY A 230 -17.98 -5.42 -0.65
N GLN A 231 -17.12 -5.89 0.27
CA GLN A 231 -17.55 -6.70 1.40
C GLN A 231 -18.04 -5.85 2.58
N GLN A 232 -19.15 -6.26 3.20
CA GLN A 232 -19.72 -5.60 4.37
C GLN A 232 -18.83 -5.79 5.61
N LEU A 233 -18.70 -4.74 6.42
CA LEU A 233 -17.88 -4.71 7.63
C LEU A 233 -18.28 -5.81 8.63
N GLY A 234 -19.57 -6.05 8.82
CA GLY A 234 -20.06 -7.13 9.70
C GLY A 234 -19.52 -8.50 9.30
N THR A 235 -19.48 -8.82 8.00
CA THR A 235 -18.89 -10.07 7.49
C THR A 235 -17.37 -10.13 7.71
N LEU A 236 -16.67 -9.01 7.49
CA LEU A 236 -15.22 -8.95 7.67
C LEU A 236 -14.83 -9.07 9.14
N PHE A 237 -15.67 -8.57 10.05
CA PHE A 237 -15.48 -8.63 11.50
C PHE A 237 -15.85 -10.00 12.08
N SER A 238 -16.74 -10.74 11.42
CA SER A 238 -17.14 -12.09 11.84
C SER A 238 -16.10 -13.16 11.48
N TRP A 239 -15.08 -12.83 10.68
CA TRP A 239 -14.02 -13.79 10.34
C TRP A 239 -13.39 -14.34 11.62
N THR A 240 -13.28 -15.67 11.67
CA THR A 240 -12.37 -16.34 12.60
C THR A 240 -10.92 -16.16 12.14
N GLU A 241 -9.95 -16.49 13.00
CA GLU A 241 -8.54 -16.44 12.59
C GLU A 241 -8.25 -17.36 11.40
N ASP A 242 -8.84 -18.56 11.39
CA ASP A 242 -8.70 -19.51 10.28
C ASP A 242 -9.29 -18.95 8.97
N GLU A 243 -10.44 -18.28 9.04
CA GLU A 243 -11.02 -17.61 7.88
C GLU A 243 -10.16 -16.45 7.40
N PHE A 244 -9.65 -15.61 8.30
CA PHE A 244 -8.71 -14.55 7.96
C PHE A 244 -7.48 -15.11 7.25
N LEU A 245 -6.86 -16.16 7.80
CA LEU A 245 -5.68 -16.80 7.22
C LEU A 245 -5.96 -17.39 5.82
N ARG A 246 -7.14 -18.02 5.65
CA ARG A 246 -7.58 -18.59 4.38
C ARG A 246 -7.87 -17.52 3.32
N TYR A 247 -8.65 -16.48 3.65
CA TYR A 247 -9.01 -15.43 2.70
C TYR A 247 -7.83 -14.54 2.31
N THR A 248 -6.88 -14.33 3.23
CA THR A 248 -5.68 -13.50 2.98
C THR A 248 -4.47 -14.30 2.50
N GLU A 249 -4.57 -15.63 2.36
CA GLU A 249 -3.45 -16.48 1.97
C GLU A 249 -2.80 -16.03 0.67
N GLY A 250 -1.49 -15.74 0.71
CA GLY A 250 -0.75 -15.31 -0.49
C GLY A 250 -1.05 -13.87 -0.93
N GLY A 251 -1.80 -13.10 -0.14
CA GLY A 251 -1.95 -11.65 -0.28
C GLY A 251 -1.14 -10.90 0.78
N PRO A 252 -0.89 -9.59 0.59
CA PRO A 252 -0.07 -8.80 1.50
C PRO A 252 -0.77 -8.55 2.86
N ILE A 253 -2.10 -8.60 2.90
CA ILE A 253 -2.91 -8.36 4.11
C ILE A 253 -2.56 -9.35 5.23
N ARG A 254 -2.20 -10.59 4.89
CA ARG A 254 -1.91 -11.64 5.88
C ARG A 254 -0.85 -11.22 6.91
N ARG A 255 0.06 -10.30 6.55
CA ARG A 255 1.16 -9.84 7.42
C ARG A 255 0.72 -9.06 8.66
N ILE A 256 -0.47 -8.46 8.66
CA ILE A 256 -0.93 -7.69 9.83
C ILE A 256 -1.48 -8.58 10.94
N GLY A 257 -1.85 -9.83 10.62
CA GLY A 257 -2.49 -10.74 11.55
C GLY A 257 -3.96 -10.38 11.85
N HIS A 258 -4.68 -11.36 12.42
CA HIS A 258 -6.12 -11.25 12.64
C HIS A 258 -6.48 -10.19 13.70
N GLU A 259 -5.68 -10.04 14.75
CA GLU A 259 -5.91 -9.03 15.80
C GLU A 259 -5.97 -7.61 15.24
N ARG A 260 -4.98 -7.24 14.41
CA ARG A 260 -4.93 -5.89 13.81
C ARG A 260 -5.97 -5.71 12.71
N TRP A 261 -6.36 -6.79 12.04
CA TRP A 261 -7.50 -6.79 11.13
C TRP A 261 -8.78 -6.42 11.88
N LEU A 262 -9.10 -7.13 12.97
CA LEU A 262 -10.27 -6.82 13.82
C LEU A 262 -10.22 -5.40 14.37
N ARG A 263 -9.06 -4.94 14.84
CA ARG A 263 -8.85 -3.55 15.27
C ARG A 263 -9.25 -2.55 14.19
N ASN A 264 -8.79 -2.74 12.96
CA ASN A 264 -9.09 -1.83 11.84
C ASN A 264 -10.58 -1.86 11.48
N VAL A 265 -11.16 -3.06 11.41
CA VAL A 265 -12.58 -3.24 11.08
C VAL A 265 -13.48 -2.65 12.18
N ALA A 266 -13.12 -2.77 13.47
CA ALA A 266 -13.84 -2.14 14.57
C ALA A 266 -13.87 -0.61 14.46
N VAL A 267 -12.76 0.03 14.07
CA VAL A 267 -12.74 1.48 13.79
C VAL A 267 -13.72 1.84 12.68
N ALA A 268 -13.71 1.10 11.57
CA ALA A 268 -14.62 1.32 10.46
C ALA A 268 -16.09 1.12 10.87
N MET A 269 -16.40 0.09 11.67
CA MET A 269 -17.75 -0.16 12.20
C MET A 269 -18.23 0.96 13.13
N GLY A 270 -17.35 1.48 13.99
CA GLY A 270 -17.66 2.64 14.84
C GLY A 270 -17.96 3.90 14.02
N ASN A 271 -17.24 4.12 12.92
CA ASN A 271 -17.53 5.20 11.98
C ASN A 271 -18.86 4.96 11.25
N ALA A 272 -19.18 3.72 10.90
CA ALA A 272 -20.44 3.36 10.27
C ALA A 272 -21.64 3.65 11.18
N LEU A 273 -21.58 3.24 12.46
CA LEU A 273 -22.63 3.55 13.44
C LEU A 273 -22.85 5.06 13.64
N ARG A 274 -21.78 5.86 13.56
CA ARG A 274 -21.89 7.34 13.64
C ARG A 274 -22.51 7.96 12.39
N ALA A 275 -22.38 7.31 11.23
CA ALA A 275 -22.98 7.76 9.97
C ALA A 275 -24.46 7.35 9.86
N GLY A 276 -24.83 6.21 10.45
CA GLY A 276 -26.21 5.74 10.53
C GLY A 276 -26.30 4.52 11.44
N GLU A 277 -27.33 4.48 12.30
CA GLU A 277 -27.55 3.37 13.20
C GLU A 277 -27.78 2.07 12.41
N ASP A 278 -27.04 1.02 12.77
CA ASP A 278 -27.10 -0.31 12.14
C ASP A 278 -27.04 -1.38 13.24
N ALA A 279 -28.17 -2.06 13.44
CA ALA A 279 -28.35 -3.03 14.52
C ALA A 279 -27.41 -4.25 14.36
N ASP A 280 -27.13 -4.67 13.13
CA ASP A 280 -26.28 -5.82 12.85
C ASP A 280 -24.81 -5.49 13.15
N ILE A 281 -24.36 -4.29 12.76
CA ILE A 281 -23.02 -3.79 13.12
C ILE A 281 -22.86 -3.67 14.63
N ARG A 282 -23.86 -3.11 15.33
CA ARG A 282 -23.83 -2.98 16.79
C ARG A 282 -23.76 -4.35 17.46
N LEU A 283 -24.57 -5.30 17.03
CA LEU A 283 -24.59 -6.66 17.57
C LEU A 283 -23.24 -7.36 17.36
N ALA A 284 -22.66 -7.27 16.16
CA ALA A 284 -21.35 -7.86 15.87
C ALA A 284 -20.23 -7.25 16.74
N LEU A 285 -20.25 -5.94 17.00
CA LEU A 285 -19.33 -5.30 17.95
C LEU A 285 -19.52 -5.84 19.37
N GLN A 286 -20.77 -5.94 19.85
CA GLN A 286 -21.08 -6.45 21.19
C GLN A 286 -20.60 -7.90 21.41
N GLN A 287 -20.67 -8.74 20.37
CA GLN A 287 -20.14 -10.12 20.43
C GLN A 287 -18.64 -10.20 20.70
N ARG A 288 -17.90 -9.10 20.44
CA ARG A 288 -16.45 -8.98 20.72
C ARG A 288 -16.12 -8.00 21.84
N ALA A 289 -17.09 -7.56 22.64
CA ALA A 289 -16.84 -6.66 23.77
C ALA A 289 -15.84 -7.25 24.78
N GLU A 290 -15.88 -8.57 24.97
CA GLU A 290 -15.01 -9.35 25.86
C GLU A 290 -13.95 -10.15 25.08
N ASP A 291 -13.55 -9.71 23.88
CA ASP A 291 -12.51 -10.37 23.08
C ASP A 291 -11.22 -10.54 23.91
N PRO A 292 -10.47 -11.66 23.82
CA PRO A 292 -9.25 -11.86 24.61
C PRO A 292 -8.18 -10.78 24.38
N SER A 293 -8.14 -10.15 23.20
CA SER A 293 -7.21 -9.07 22.90
C SER A 293 -7.66 -7.74 23.53
N ALA A 294 -6.81 -7.17 24.39
CA ALA A 294 -7.03 -5.83 24.94
C ALA A 294 -7.10 -4.75 23.84
N LEU A 295 -6.34 -4.93 22.76
CA LEU A 295 -6.34 -4.04 21.61
C LEU A 295 -7.70 -4.05 20.91
N VAL A 296 -8.27 -5.24 20.68
CA VAL A 296 -9.60 -5.37 20.06
C VAL A 296 -10.67 -4.78 20.98
N ARG A 297 -10.69 -5.14 22.27
CA ARG A 297 -11.66 -4.60 23.24
C ARG A 297 -11.69 -3.07 23.27
N GLU A 298 -10.52 -2.43 23.30
CA GLU A 298 -10.42 -0.97 23.30
C GLU A 298 -11.08 -0.33 22.07
N HIS A 299 -10.92 -0.93 20.89
CA HIS A 299 -11.48 -0.39 19.65
C HIS A 299 -12.97 -0.71 19.52
N VAL A 300 -13.41 -1.86 20.04
CA VAL A 300 -14.83 -2.22 20.15
C VAL A 300 -15.57 -1.28 21.10
N ALA A 301 -15.00 -1.01 22.28
CA ALA A 301 -15.57 -0.07 23.26
C ALA A 301 -15.73 1.32 22.63
N TRP A 302 -14.67 1.83 22.00
CA TRP A 302 -14.72 3.10 21.27
C TRP A 302 -15.78 3.13 20.15
N ALA A 303 -15.92 2.01 19.42
CA ALA A 303 -16.89 1.89 18.33
C ALA A 303 -18.33 1.89 18.84
N LEU A 304 -18.58 1.28 20.01
CA LEU A 304 -19.89 1.27 20.68
C LEU A 304 -20.20 2.57 21.43
N GLY A 305 -19.19 3.40 21.70
CA GLY A 305 -19.31 4.65 22.45
C GLY A 305 -19.36 4.46 23.96
N ILE A 306 -18.71 3.42 24.47
CA ILE A 306 -18.62 3.07 25.90
C ILE A 306 -17.21 3.28 26.45
#